data_AF-A0A8D0HP36-F1
#
_entry.id   AF-A0A8D0HP36-F1
#
_cell.length_a   1.000
_cell.length_b   1.000
_cell.length_c   1.000
_cell.angle_alpha   90.00
_cell.angle_beta   90.00
_cell.angle_gamma   90.00
#
_symmetry.space_group_name_H-M   'P 1'
#
loop_
_entity.id
_entity.type
_entity.pdbx_description
1 polymer ?
#
loop_
_entity_poly.entity_id
_entity_poly.type
_entity_poly.pdbx_seq_one_letter_code
_entity_poly.pdbx_strand_id
1 'polypeptide(L)'
;SSVSKKLESYLQTVPVTAKIDKVAGIDYSLVRPPVATAQSLKLALKGEFFSLARRTPFPFSAPALAFSPDPNRMLYFGVSSYFFNTAGFVYEAAGALVFNITNDMVRREGRLGGHAPWWLTLEGGLMRVPRSLFRGSMGKSR
;
A
#
# COMPACT_ATOMS: atom_id res chain seq x y z
N SER A 1 41.60 -8.77 -5.15
CA SER A 1 41.98 -7.35 -5.01
C SER A 1 41.42 -6.78 -3.70
N SER A 2 42.00 -5.69 -3.18
CA SER A 2 41.53 -5.04 -1.94
C SER A 2 40.09 -4.49 -2.06
N VAL A 3 39.69 -4.07 -3.26
CA VAL A 3 38.36 -3.52 -3.57
C VAL A 3 37.25 -4.55 -3.34
N SER A 4 37.40 -5.79 -3.82
CA SER A 4 36.39 -6.84 -3.63
C SER A 4 36.18 -7.14 -2.15
N LYS A 5 37.25 -7.24 -1.35
CA LYS A 5 37.13 -7.50 0.10
C LYS A 5 36.38 -6.38 0.83
N LYS A 6 36.63 -5.13 0.47
CA LYS A 6 35.97 -3.98 1.08
C LYS A 6 34.49 -3.92 0.73
N LEU A 7 34.15 -4.17 -0.54
CA LEU A 7 32.77 -4.22 -1.01
C LEU A 7 31.98 -5.35 -0.36
N GLU A 8 32.54 -6.56 -0.32
CA GLU A 8 31.91 -7.71 0.34
C GLU A 8 31.62 -7.43 1.82
N SER A 9 32.60 -6.89 2.56
CA SER A 9 32.38 -6.56 3.97
C SER A 9 31.27 -5.52 4.14
N TYR A 10 31.17 -4.55 3.24
CA TYR A 10 30.11 -3.53 3.30
C TYR A 10 28.73 -4.13 3.00
N LEU A 11 28.62 -4.96 1.98
CA LEU A 11 27.36 -5.62 1.64
C LEU A 11 26.84 -6.53 2.76
N GLN A 12 27.74 -7.15 3.53
CA GLN A 12 27.38 -7.93 4.72
C GLN A 12 26.80 -7.08 5.87
N THR A 13 27.01 -5.76 5.87
CA THR A 13 26.40 -4.86 6.87
C THR A 13 24.98 -4.44 6.52
N VAL A 14 24.53 -4.69 5.28
CA VAL A 14 23.16 -4.35 4.88
C VAL A 14 22.19 -5.22 5.69
N PRO A 15 21.23 -4.60 6.42
CA PRO A 15 20.35 -5.34 7.30
C PRO A 15 19.48 -6.30 6.49
N VAL A 16 19.67 -7.59 6.74
CA VAL A 16 18.84 -8.67 6.19
C VAL A 16 17.43 -8.62 6.75
N THR A 17 17.28 -8.10 7.97
CA THR A 17 15.98 -7.84 8.59
C THR A 17 15.99 -6.47 9.23
N ALA A 18 14.90 -5.73 9.08
CA ALA A 18 14.71 -4.42 9.68
C ALA A 18 13.52 -4.45 10.65
N LYS A 19 13.74 -4.10 11.91
CA LYS A 19 12.65 -3.90 12.87
C LYS A 19 11.92 -2.61 12.52
N ILE A 20 10.59 -2.64 12.44
CA ILE A 20 9.77 -1.46 12.13
C ILE A 20 9.25 -0.82 13.42
N ASP A 21 8.70 -1.64 14.31
CA ASP A 21 8.15 -1.18 15.59
C ASP A 21 8.16 -2.31 16.63
N LYS A 22 7.27 -2.26 17.63
CA LYS A 22 7.15 -3.29 18.67
C LYS A 22 6.41 -4.55 18.20
N VAL A 23 5.71 -4.50 17.08
CA VAL A 23 4.87 -5.57 16.53
C VAL A 23 5.62 -6.31 15.43
N ALA A 24 6.20 -5.58 14.48
CA ALA A 24 6.66 -6.15 13.21
C ALA A 24 8.11 -5.80 12.87
N GLY A 25 8.72 -6.70 12.10
CA GLY A 25 9.90 -6.43 11.30
C GLY A 25 9.68 -6.85 9.84
N ILE A 26 10.61 -6.48 8.97
CA ILE A 26 10.62 -6.86 7.55
C ILE A 26 11.86 -7.70 7.27
N ASP A 27 11.67 -8.81 6.58
CA ASP A 27 12.72 -9.66 6.03
C ASP A 27 13.06 -9.22 4.59
N TYR A 28 14.28 -8.72 4.42
CA TYR A 28 14.88 -8.29 3.15
C TYR A 28 15.96 -9.26 2.66
N SER A 29 15.99 -10.50 3.16
CA SER A 29 16.89 -11.54 2.67
C SER A 29 16.84 -11.67 1.15
N LEU A 30 18.00 -11.91 0.53
CA LEU A 30 18.07 -12.24 -0.88
C LEU A 30 17.42 -13.60 -1.12
N VAL A 31 16.40 -13.65 -1.99
CA VAL A 31 15.74 -14.91 -2.37
C VAL A 31 16.45 -15.62 -3.53
N ARG A 32 17.39 -14.93 -4.17
CA ARG A 32 18.29 -15.45 -5.20
C ARG A 32 19.53 -14.54 -5.30
N PRO A 33 20.64 -15.02 -5.88
CA PRO A 33 21.82 -14.19 -6.11
C PRO A 33 21.50 -12.90 -6.90
N PRO A 34 22.21 -11.79 -6.63
CA PRO A 34 22.13 -10.58 -7.45
C PRO A 34 22.41 -10.86 -8.94
N VAL A 35 21.65 -10.22 -9.82
CA VAL A 35 21.82 -10.38 -11.28
C VAL A 35 22.37 -9.08 -11.85
N ALA A 36 23.61 -9.11 -12.32
CA ALA A 36 24.22 -8.00 -13.04
C ALA A 36 23.92 -8.11 -14.54
N THR A 37 23.53 -7.00 -15.16
CA THR A 37 23.41 -6.83 -16.61
C THR A 37 24.32 -5.69 -17.07
N ALA A 38 24.45 -5.49 -18.38
CA ALA A 38 25.22 -4.38 -18.93
C ALA A 38 24.72 -2.99 -18.46
N GLN A 39 23.47 -2.89 -17.99
CA GLN A 39 22.82 -1.63 -17.66
C GLN A 39 22.37 -1.53 -16.19
N SER A 40 22.33 -2.63 -15.45
CA SER A 40 21.69 -2.66 -14.13
C SER A 40 22.20 -3.76 -13.22
N LEU A 41 22.06 -3.55 -11.91
CA LEU A 41 22.16 -4.60 -10.90
C LEU A 41 20.76 -4.85 -10.33
N LYS A 42 20.28 -6.09 -10.42
CA LYS A 42 18.96 -6.48 -9.91
C LYS A 42 19.11 -7.27 -8.61
N LEU A 43 18.46 -6.78 -7.56
CA LEU A 43 18.38 -7.44 -6.25
C LEU A 43 16.96 -7.99 -6.05
N ALA A 44 16.85 -9.28 -5.76
CA ALA A 44 15.59 -9.92 -5.45
C ALA A 44 15.51 -10.14 -3.94
N LEU A 45 14.79 -9.25 -3.27
CA LEU A 45 14.58 -9.27 -1.82
C LEU A 45 13.27 -9.99 -1.50
N LYS A 46 13.21 -10.64 -0.34
CA LYS A 46 12.00 -11.35 0.13
C LYS A 46 10.82 -10.40 0.34
N GLY A 47 11.05 -9.28 1.03
CA GLY A 47 10.03 -8.25 1.26
C GLY A 47 8.83 -8.79 2.03
N GLU A 48 9.07 -9.46 3.16
CA GLU A 48 8.03 -10.11 3.97
C GLU A 48 7.96 -9.48 5.36
N PHE A 49 6.78 -9.01 5.77
CA PHE A 49 6.59 -8.63 7.17
C PHE A 49 6.50 -9.88 8.05
N PHE A 50 7.11 -9.84 9.22
CA PHE A 50 7.00 -10.89 10.22
C PHE A 50 6.69 -10.31 11.60
N SER A 51 5.93 -11.04 12.41
CA SER A 51 5.67 -10.67 13.79
C SER A 51 6.92 -10.91 14.66
N LEU A 52 7.25 -9.92 15.50
CA LEU A 52 8.31 -10.05 16.51
C LEU A 52 7.92 -11.03 17.64
N ALA A 53 6.63 -11.24 17.87
CA ALA A 53 6.14 -12.17 18.89
C ALA A 53 6.27 -13.63 18.44
N ARG A 54 5.93 -13.93 17.18
CA ARG A 54 6.06 -15.27 16.60
C ARG A 54 6.18 -15.20 15.07
N ARG A 55 7.30 -15.69 14.53
CA ARG A 55 7.45 -15.85 13.08
C ARG A 55 6.72 -17.11 12.62
N THR A 56 5.80 -16.96 11.69
CA THR A 56 5.11 -18.08 11.01
C THR A 56 5.11 -17.83 9.50
N PRO A 57 5.28 -18.86 8.67
CA PRO A 57 5.18 -18.72 7.22
C PRO A 57 3.75 -18.38 6.80
N PHE A 58 3.60 -17.57 5.75
CA PHE A 58 2.31 -17.22 5.20
C PHE A 58 1.79 -18.29 4.23
N PRO A 59 0.46 -18.56 4.19
CA PRO A 59 -0.14 -19.57 3.32
C PRO A 59 -0.34 -19.07 1.87
N PHE A 60 0.45 -18.10 1.41
CA PHE A 60 0.37 -17.53 0.07
C PHE A 60 1.76 -17.08 -0.39
N SER A 61 1.94 -16.95 -1.71
CA SER A 61 3.23 -16.64 -2.33
C SER A 61 3.25 -15.26 -2.97
N ALA A 62 4.45 -14.69 -3.11
CA ALA A 62 4.64 -13.43 -3.82
C ALA A 62 4.34 -13.57 -5.31
N PRO A 63 3.58 -12.64 -5.92
CA PRO A 63 3.41 -12.62 -7.37
C PRO A 63 4.73 -12.24 -8.05
N ALA A 64 4.91 -12.68 -9.29
CA ALA A 64 6.01 -12.22 -10.12
C ALA A 64 5.91 -10.71 -10.32
N LEU A 65 7.02 -10.01 -10.12
CA LEU A 65 7.09 -8.58 -10.31
C LEU A 65 7.92 -8.28 -11.57
N ALA A 66 7.27 -7.69 -12.57
CA ALA A 66 7.91 -7.21 -13.78
C ALA A 66 7.66 -5.71 -13.90
N PHE A 67 8.72 -4.94 -14.08
CA PHE A 67 8.63 -3.52 -14.40
C PHE A 67 9.81 -3.13 -15.28
N SER A 68 9.61 -2.15 -16.15
CA SER A 68 10.63 -1.64 -17.07
C SER A 68 11.32 -0.43 -16.42
N PRO A 69 12.56 -0.56 -15.93
CA PRO A 69 13.27 0.55 -15.32
C PRO A 69 13.64 1.58 -16.40
N ASP A 70 13.37 2.86 -16.15
CA ASP A 70 13.84 3.95 -17.01
C ASP A 70 15.35 4.20 -16.77
N PRO A 71 16.19 4.25 -17.82
CA PRO A 71 17.64 4.40 -17.67
C PRO A 71 18.07 5.74 -17.04
N ASN A 72 17.18 6.74 -16.98
CA ASN A 72 17.50 8.05 -16.42
C ASN A 72 17.38 8.14 -14.88
N ARG A 73 17.07 7.05 -14.19
CA ARG A 73 17.07 7.01 -12.71
C ARG A 73 18.09 6.02 -12.18
N MET A 74 18.69 6.37 -11.06
CA MET A 74 19.74 5.57 -10.42
C MET A 74 19.20 4.33 -9.70
N LEU A 75 17.92 4.30 -9.33
CA LEU A 75 17.36 3.25 -8.48
C LEU A 75 15.86 3.07 -8.71
N TYR A 76 15.44 1.80 -8.68
CA TYR A 76 14.05 1.41 -8.78
C TYR A 76 13.71 0.40 -7.69
N PHE A 77 12.54 0.58 -7.08
CA PHE A 77 11.96 -0.39 -6.16
C PHE A 77 10.65 -0.88 -6.71
N GLY A 78 10.58 -2.19 -6.87
CA GLY A 78 9.32 -2.87 -7.12
C GLY A 78 8.80 -3.48 -5.83
N VAL A 79 7.57 -3.14 -5.44
CA VAL A 79 6.93 -3.66 -4.23
C VAL A 79 5.67 -4.41 -4.65
N SER A 80 5.58 -5.68 -4.25
CA SER A 80 4.47 -6.55 -4.60
C SER A 80 3.30 -6.40 -3.62
N SER A 81 2.10 -6.82 -4.02
CA SER A 81 0.96 -6.92 -3.10
C SER A 81 1.24 -7.83 -1.90
N TYR A 82 2.11 -8.83 -2.07
CA TYR A 82 2.55 -9.71 -1.00
C TYR A 82 3.19 -8.98 0.19
N PHE A 83 4.00 -7.95 -0.09
CA PHE A 83 4.59 -7.10 0.96
C PHE A 83 3.49 -6.46 1.83
N PHE A 84 2.47 -5.89 1.20
CA PHE A 84 1.35 -5.24 1.90
C PHE A 84 0.43 -6.25 2.59
N ASN A 85 0.18 -7.40 1.97
CA ASN A 85 -0.68 -8.44 2.54
C ASN A 85 -0.06 -9.06 3.81
N THR A 86 1.25 -9.33 3.80
CA THR A 86 1.95 -9.82 4.99
C THR A 86 1.97 -8.78 6.11
N ALA A 87 2.12 -7.48 5.77
CA ALA A 87 1.99 -6.40 6.74
C ALA A 87 0.60 -6.39 7.39
N GLY A 88 -0.45 -6.40 6.56
CA GLY A 88 -1.83 -6.42 7.01
C GLY A 88 -2.11 -7.58 7.95
N PHE A 89 -1.67 -8.79 7.59
CA PHE A 89 -1.84 -9.98 8.43
C PHE A 89 -1.10 -9.86 9.77
N VAL A 90 0.14 -9.36 9.78
CA VAL A 90 0.91 -9.20 11.02
C VAL A 90 0.26 -8.20 11.97
N TYR A 91 -0.20 -7.05 11.46
CA TYR A 91 -0.82 -6.02 12.29
C TYR A 91 -2.25 -6.37 12.70
N GLU A 92 -3.01 -7.05 11.84
CA GLU A 92 -4.35 -7.56 12.18
C GLU A 92 -4.26 -8.60 13.30
N ALA A 93 -3.37 -9.59 13.16
CA ALA A 93 -3.16 -10.62 14.18
C ALA A 93 -2.64 -10.05 15.52
N ALA A 94 -2.02 -8.87 15.50
CA ALA A 94 -1.59 -8.15 16.69
C ALA A 94 -2.69 -7.27 17.32
N GLY A 95 -3.88 -7.22 16.72
CA GLY A 95 -4.98 -6.33 17.15
C GLY A 95 -4.68 -4.84 16.95
N ALA A 96 -3.69 -4.50 16.14
CA ALA A 96 -3.23 -3.12 15.94
C ALA A 96 -4.09 -2.34 14.93
N LEU A 97 -4.94 -3.04 14.16
CA LEU A 97 -5.82 -2.44 13.14
C LEU A 97 -7.25 -2.21 13.66
N VAL A 98 -7.41 -1.97 14.96
CA VAL A 98 -8.71 -1.66 15.59
C VAL A 98 -8.82 -0.16 15.80
N PHE A 99 -9.82 0.46 15.17
CA PHE A 99 -10.09 1.90 15.28
C PHE A 99 -11.48 2.15 15.83
N ASN A 100 -11.62 3.02 16.83
CA ASN A 100 -12.91 3.46 17.33
C ASN A 100 -13.28 4.79 16.68
N ILE A 101 -14.21 4.79 15.72
CA ILE A 101 -14.65 6.00 15.02
C ILE A 101 -15.77 6.67 15.81
N THR A 102 -15.49 7.85 16.36
CA THR A 102 -16.44 8.66 17.12
C THR A 102 -16.98 9.84 16.30
N ASN A 103 -18.19 10.30 16.61
CA ASN A 103 -18.87 11.38 15.86
C ASN A 103 -18.07 12.70 15.80
N ASP A 104 -17.25 12.98 16.81
CA ASP A 104 -16.40 14.17 16.86
C ASP A 104 -15.25 14.14 15.84
N MET A 105 -14.76 12.97 15.43
CA MET A 105 -13.77 12.83 14.35
C MET A 105 -14.39 13.11 12.99
N VAL A 106 -15.61 12.61 12.74
CA VAL A 106 -16.37 12.87 11.51
C VAL A 106 -16.73 14.36 11.38
N ARG A 107 -17.06 15.03 12.48
CA ARG A 107 -17.40 16.46 12.48
C ARG A 107 -16.20 17.37 12.22
N ARG A 108 -14.97 16.90 12.53
CA ARG A 108 -13.73 17.69 12.37
C ARG A 108 -13.18 17.64 10.93
N GLU A 109 -13.40 16.54 10.21
CA GLU A 109 -13.18 16.45 8.75
C GLU A 109 -14.43 16.79 7.92
N GLY A 110 -15.56 16.99 8.60
CA GLY A 110 -16.88 17.31 8.05
C GLY A 110 -17.01 18.72 7.51
N ARG A 111 -16.28 19.03 6.44
CA ARG A 111 -16.89 19.70 5.28
C ARG A 111 -16.95 18.73 4.10
N LEU A 112 -17.34 17.49 4.38
CA LEU A 112 -18.02 16.67 3.40
C LEU A 112 -19.33 17.40 3.08
N GLY A 113 -19.46 17.86 1.83
CA GLY A 113 -20.44 18.86 1.40
C GLY A 113 -21.86 18.57 1.90
N GLY A 114 -22.56 19.63 2.33
CA GLY A 114 -23.91 19.60 2.90
C GLY A 114 -25.01 19.20 1.92
N HIS A 115 -24.91 18.00 1.35
CA HIS A 115 -25.98 17.33 0.65
C HIS A 115 -26.31 16.06 1.43
N ALA A 116 -27.58 15.90 1.80
CA ALA A 116 -28.07 14.71 2.45
C ALA A 116 -27.67 13.45 1.65
N PRO A 117 -27.24 12.36 2.29
CA PRO A 117 -26.75 11.19 1.57
C PRO A 117 -27.89 10.52 0.79
N TRP A 118 -27.68 10.34 -0.52
CA TRP A 118 -28.67 9.78 -1.44
C TRP A 118 -29.08 8.34 -1.14
N TRP A 119 -28.30 7.59 -0.34
CA TRP A 119 -28.60 6.22 0.06
C TRP A 119 -29.73 6.11 1.10
N LEU A 120 -30.10 7.17 1.82
CA LEU A 120 -31.27 7.16 2.72
C LEU A 120 -32.61 7.15 1.98
N THR A 121 -32.62 7.35 0.65
CA THR A 121 -33.85 7.38 -0.16
C THR A 121 -34.15 6.04 -0.85
N LEU A 122 -33.28 5.03 -0.72
CA LEU A 122 -33.40 3.75 -1.43
C LEU A 122 -34.23 2.68 -0.68
N GLU A 123 -34.52 2.85 0.61
CA GLU A 123 -35.29 1.89 1.42
C GLU A 123 -36.81 1.86 1.13
N GLY A 124 -37.28 2.50 0.05
CA GLY A 124 -38.72 2.62 -0.24
C GLY A 124 -39.15 2.47 -1.70
N GLY A 125 -38.24 2.12 -2.62
CA GLY A 125 -38.61 1.67 -3.97
C GLY A 125 -39.39 2.65 -4.87
N LEU A 126 -39.42 3.97 -4.61
CA LEU A 126 -40.05 4.93 -5.52
C LEU A 126 -39.11 6.10 -5.85
N MET A 127 -38.62 6.13 -7.09
CA MET A 127 -37.83 7.24 -7.60
C MET A 127 -38.75 8.43 -7.88
N ARG A 128 -38.60 9.54 -7.14
CA ARG A 128 -39.29 10.81 -7.45
C ARG A 128 -38.25 11.85 -7.89
N VAL A 129 -38.30 12.22 -9.17
CA VAL A 129 -37.48 13.30 -9.73
C VAL A 129 -38.04 14.65 -9.25
N PRO A 130 -37.23 15.52 -8.61
CA PRO A 130 -37.71 16.82 -8.16
C PRO A 130 -37.95 17.77 -9.35
N ARG A 131 -39.09 18.49 -9.32
CA ARG A 131 -39.52 19.45 -10.35
C ARG A 131 -38.54 20.60 -10.61
N SER A 132 -37.53 20.80 -9.76
CA SER A 132 -36.51 21.85 -9.93
C SER A 132 -35.60 21.63 -11.15
N LEU A 133 -35.59 20.43 -11.75
CA LEU A 133 -34.84 20.12 -12.96
C LEU A 133 -35.53 20.55 -14.27
N PHE A 134 -36.81 20.94 -14.24
CA PHE A 134 -37.54 21.44 -15.41
C PHE A 134 -37.87 22.93 -15.29
N ARG A 135 -36.84 23.80 -15.27
CA ARG A 135 -37.04 25.22 -15.63
C ARG A 135 -35.77 25.88 -16.15
N GLY A 136 -35.38 25.49 -17.36
CA GLY A 136 -34.45 26.24 -18.20
C GLY A 136 -35.21 27.07 -19.23
N SER A 137 -35.16 28.39 -19.04
CA SER A 137 -35.24 29.48 -20.03
C SER A 137 -35.71 29.18 -21.47
N MET A 138 -36.82 29.80 -21.88
CA MET A 138 -36.93 30.34 -23.24
C MET A 138 -37.64 31.70 -23.19
N GLY A 139 -36.93 32.73 -23.65
CA GLY A 139 -37.32 34.13 -23.55
C GLY A 139 -38.38 34.58 -24.55
N LYS A 140 -38.94 35.76 -24.25
CA LYS A 140 -39.75 36.64 -25.11
C LYS A 140 -39.18 36.78 -26.53
N SER A 141 -40.06 36.86 -27.54
CA SER A 141 -40.20 38.06 -28.39
C SER A 141 -41.32 37.92 -29.44
N ARG A 142 -42.18 38.96 -29.49
CA ARG A 142 -43.16 39.41 -30.50
C ARG A 142 -44.25 38.46 -30.98
#